data_AF-A0A7W0Y7S5-F1
#
_entry.id   AF-A0A7W0Y7S5-F1
#
_cell.length_a   1.000
_cell.length_b   1.000
_cell.length_c   1.000
_cell.angle_alpha   90.00
_cell.angle_beta   90.00
_cell.angle_gamma   90.00
#
_symmetry.space_group_name_H-M   'P 1'
#
loop_
_entity.id
_entity.type
_entity.pdbx_description
1 polymer ?
#
loop_
_entity_poly.entity_id
_entity_poly.type
_entity_poly.pdbx_seq_one_letter_code
_entity_poly.pdbx_strand_id
1 'polypeptide(L)'
;MTDDDGLDGYLAVVALDRVMVRYGRPLDESIALVGEVLEVGAGCRLRRLHFHAVVDAEGRDYLVWERPGEEPLAVIATMATAAFRHLVQRLAPGRPQESEG
;
A
#
# COMPACT_ATOMS: atom_id res chain seq x y z
N MET A 1 -0.12 -24.58 6.34
CA MET A 1 -0.03 -23.41 5.45
C MET A 1 0.48 -22.31 6.35
N THR A 2 1.79 -22.02 6.27
CA THR A 2 2.45 -21.11 7.21
C THR A 2 1.89 -19.73 6.94
N ASP A 3 1.08 -19.21 7.86
CA ASP A 3 0.79 -17.79 7.97
C ASP A 3 2.11 -17.05 7.80
N ASP A 4 2.19 -16.20 6.76
CA ASP A 4 3.25 -15.22 6.58
C ASP A 4 3.30 -14.48 7.92
N ASP A 5 4.32 -14.76 8.76
CA ASP A 5 4.60 -14.04 10.00
C ASP A 5 4.73 -12.57 9.60
N GLY A 6 3.60 -11.87 9.62
CA GLY A 6 3.43 -10.56 9.02
C GLY A 6 4.48 -9.65 9.63
N LEU A 7 5.48 -9.30 8.84
CA LEU A 7 6.59 -8.51 9.33
C LEU A 7 6.08 -7.08 9.50
N ASP A 8 5.61 -6.80 10.71
CA ASP A 8 5.17 -5.47 11.09
C ASP A 8 6.39 -4.53 11.15
N GLY A 9 6.21 -3.30 10.68
CA GLY A 9 7.30 -2.32 10.62
C GLY A 9 6.80 -0.91 10.38
N TYR A 10 7.70 0.05 10.57
CA TYR A 10 7.41 1.45 10.29
C TYR A 10 7.82 1.80 8.86
N LEU A 11 6.88 2.34 8.09
CA LEU A 11 7.14 2.89 6.77
C LEU A 11 6.87 4.39 6.79
N ALA A 12 7.83 5.18 6.32
CA ALA A 12 7.64 6.62 6.21
C ALA A 12 6.58 6.95 5.14
N VAL A 13 5.74 7.95 5.40
CA VAL A 13 4.70 8.40 4.45
C VAL A 13 5.29 8.81 3.11
N VAL A 14 6.48 9.40 3.09
CA VAL A 14 7.20 9.74 1.85
C VAL A 14 7.56 8.52 1.02
N ALA A 15 7.84 7.38 1.67
CA ALA A 15 8.14 6.13 0.99
C ALA A 15 6.86 5.51 0.41
N LEU A 16 5.75 5.57 1.16
CA LEU A 16 4.42 5.24 0.66
C LEU A 16 4.08 6.07 -0.58
N ASP A 17 4.15 7.39 -0.48
CA ASP A 17 3.81 8.30 -1.57
C ASP A 17 4.62 8.00 -2.84
N ARG A 18 5.93 7.77 -2.73
CA ARG A 18 6.77 7.40 -3.87
C ARG A 18 6.36 6.10 -4.55
N VAL A 19 5.96 5.09 -3.79
CA VAL A 19 5.46 3.82 -4.36
C VAL A 19 4.15 4.07 -5.09
N MET A 20 3.23 4.80 -4.46
CA MET A 20 1.92 5.10 -5.03
C MET A 20 2.04 5.98 -6.29
N VAL A 21 2.90 7.00 -6.32
CA VAL A 21 3.17 7.81 -7.51
C VAL A 21 3.83 7.00 -8.62
N ARG A 22 4.74 6.07 -8.28
CA ARG A 22 5.47 5.27 -9.27
C ARG A 22 4.59 4.23 -9.96
N TYR A 23 3.77 3.53 -9.19
CA TYR A 23 2.99 2.38 -9.70
C TYR A 23 1.51 2.71 -9.89
N GLY A 24 1.05 3.81 -9.30
CA GLY A 24 -0.33 4.25 -9.34
C GLY A 24 -0.78 4.62 -10.73
N ARG A 25 -2.10 4.50 -10.89
CA ARG A 25 -2.83 5.10 -11.99
C ARG A 25 -3.94 5.97 -11.41
N PRO A 26 -4.28 7.08 -12.09
CA PRO A 26 -5.52 7.81 -11.82
C PRO A 26 -6.70 6.86 -11.62
N LEU A 27 -7.45 7.07 -10.56
CA LEU A 27 -8.69 6.35 -10.33
C LEU A 27 -9.81 6.98 -11.15
N ASP A 28 -10.56 6.16 -11.87
CA ASP A 28 -11.74 6.60 -12.60
C ASP A 28 -12.79 7.18 -11.65
N GLU A 29 -13.33 8.35 -11.99
CA GLU A 29 -14.27 9.12 -11.16
C GLU A 29 -15.60 8.38 -10.90
N SER A 30 -15.96 7.41 -11.74
CA SER A 30 -17.16 6.60 -11.57
C SER A 30 -17.03 5.55 -10.46
N ILE A 31 -15.81 5.31 -9.97
CA ILE A 31 -15.53 4.30 -8.95
C ILE A 31 -15.85 4.85 -7.56
N ALA A 32 -16.85 4.25 -6.92
CA ALA A 32 -17.20 4.58 -5.55
C ALA A 32 -16.10 4.12 -4.57
N LEU A 33 -15.54 5.07 -3.83
CA LEU A 33 -14.56 4.82 -2.77
C LEU A 33 -15.26 4.38 -1.48
N VAL A 34 -15.62 3.10 -1.42
CA VAL A 34 -16.24 2.48 -0.25
C VAL A 34 -15.24 1.55 0.43
N GLY A 35 -15.18 1.57 1.76
CA GLY A 35 -14.34 0.65 2.53
C GLY A 35 -13.51 1.33 3.61
N GLU A 36 -12.57 0.56 4.15
CA GLU A 36 -11.69 0.95 5.25
C GLU A 36 -10.66 2.00 4.82
N VAL A 37 -10.49 3.01 5.67
CA VAL A 37 -9.58 4.13 5.45
C VAL A 37 -8.61 4.22 6.60
N LEU A 38 -7.33 4.34 6.25
CA LEU A 38 -6.27 4.74 7.13
C LEU A 38 -5.95 6.22 6.89
N GLU A 39 -6.19 7.04 7.90
CA GLU A 39 -5.75 8.44 7.91
C GLU A 39 -4.23 8.48 8.19
N VAL A 40 -3.45 9.01 7.23
CA VAL A 40 -1.98 8.98 7.28
C VAL A 40 -1.38 10.32 7.76
N GLY A 41 -2.25 11.31 7.99
CA GLY A 41 -1.89 12.67 8.43
C GLY A 41 -1.78 13.66 7.26
N ALA A 42 -1.76 14.96 7.59
CA ALA A 42 -1.73 16.06 6.61
C ALA A 42 -2.86 16.04 5.56
N GLY A 43 -3.99 15.40 5.88
CA GLY A 43 -5.12 15.23 4.97
C GLY A 43 -4.95 14.13 3.93
N CYS A 44 -3.86 13.34 4.00
CA CYS A 44 -3.65 12.20 3.13
C CYS A 44 -4.31 10.94 3.69
N ARG A 45 -4.87 10.11 2.80
CA ARG A 45 -5.60 8.89 3.16
C ARG A 45 -5.14 7.72 2.31
N LEU A 46 -5.05 6.55 2.94
CA LEU A 46 -4.87 5.29 2.25
C LEU A 46 -6.13 4.44 2.44
N ARG A 47 -6.73 3.99 1.34
CA ARG A 47 -7.95 3.19 1.37
C ARG A 47 -7.73 1.85 0.70
N ARG A 48 -8.32 0.79 1.26
CA ARG A 48 -8.45 -0.49 0.55
C ARG A 48 -9.77 -0.52 -0.20
N LEU A 49 -9.70 -0.80 -1.50
CA LEU A 49 -10.85 -0.92 -2.38
C LEU A 49 -10.88 -2.34 -2.95
N HIS A 50 -11.98 -3.05 -2.75
CA HIS A 50 -12.23 -4.33 -3.41
C HIS A 50 -13.13 -4.09 -4.62
N PHE A 51 -12.59 -4.28 -5.82
CA PHE A 51 -13.31 -4.00 -7.06
C PHE A 51 -13.58 -5.28 -7.84
N HIS A 52 -14.86 -5.61 -8.02
CA HIS A 52 -15.30 -6.68 -8.91
C HIS A 52 -15.54 -6.11 -10.31
N ALA A 53 -14.66 -6.45 -11.26
CA ALA A 53 -14.99 -6.22 -12.66
C ALA A 53 -16.07 -7.22 -13.08
N VAL A 54 -16.95 -6.84 -14.02
CA VAL A 54 -18.07 -7.67 -14.50
C VAL A 54 -17.64 -9.07 -14.97
N VAL A 55 -16.38 -9.21 -15.39
CA VAL A 55 -15.77 -10.47 -15.87
C VAL A 55 -14.80 -11.12 -14.88
N ASP A 56 -14.52 -10.47 -13.75
CA ASP A 56 -13.57 -10.93 -12.73
C ASP A 56 -14.34 -11.26 -11.44
N ALA A 57 -14.80 -12.51 -11.35
CA ALA A 57 -15.63 -13.00 -10.25
C ALA A 57 -14.90 -13.00 -8.90
N GLU A 58 -13.57 -13.07 -8.89
CA GLU A 58 -12.77 -13.06 -7.67
C GLU A 58 -12.56 -11.64 -7.12
N GLY A 59 -12.71 -10.62 -7.98
CA GLY A 59 -12.43 -9.24 -7.62
C GLY A 59 -10.95 -8.99 -7.36
N ARG A 60 -10.52 -7.74 -7.51
CA ARG A 60 -9.14 -7.35 -7.22
C ARG A 60 -9.12 -6.34 -6.09
N ASP A 61 -8.18 -6.55 -5.18
CA ASP A 61 -7.87 -5.57 -4.15
C ASP A 61 -6.94 -4.49 -4.70
N TYR A 62 -7.32 -3.26 -4.46
CA TYR A 62 -6.55 -2.06 -4.75
C TYR A 62 -6.27 -1.29 -3.47
N LEU A 63 -5.12 -0.64 -3.43
CA LEU A 63 -4.85 0.45 -2.52
C LEU A 63 -5.05 1.77 -3.27
N VAL A 64 -5.81 2.66 -2.68
CA VAL A 64 -6.06 4.01 -3.20
C VAL A 64 -5.37 5.01 -2.29
N TRP A 65 -4.54 5.86 -2.88
CA TRP A 65 -3.85 6.95 -2.21
C TRP A 65 -4.50 8.27 -2.57
N GLU A 66 -5.08 8.92 -1.57
CA GLU A 66 -5.75 10.21 -1.69
C GLU A 66 -4.85 11.29 -1.08
N ARG A 67 -4.60 12.37 -1.84
CA ARG A 67 -3.83 13.53 -1.40
C ARG A 67 -4.67 14.81 -1.53
N PRO A 68 -4.50 15.79 -0.62
CA PRO A 68 -5.26 17.03 -0.69
C PRO A 68 -5.08 17.74 -2.03
N GLY A 69 -6.17 17.93 -2.77
CA GLY A 69 -6.17 18.67 -4.04
C GLY A 69 -5.58 17.92 -5.24
N GLU A 70 -5.26 16.62 -5.11
CA GLU A 70 -4.77 15.79 -6.20
C GLU A 70 -5.73 14.64 -6.52
N GLU A 71 -5.63 14.10 -7.74
CA GLU A 71 -6.39 12.94 -8.16
C GLU A 71 -5.95 11.68 -7.39
N PRO A 72 -6.88 10.84 -6.92
CA PRO A 72 -6.54 9.60 -6.24
C PRO A 72 -5.76 8.65 -7.14
N LEU A 73 -4.76 7.99 -6.57
CA LEU A 73 -3.95 6.99 -7.28
C LEU A 73 -4.29 5.59 -6.78
N ALA A 74 -4.64 4.68 -7.70
CA ALA A 74 -4.92 3.28 -7.40
C ALA A 74 -3.76 2.37 -7.86
N VAL A 75 -3.41 1.41 -7.00
CA VAL A 75 -2.42 0.36 -7.26
C VAL A 75 -3.01 -0.98 -6.84
N ILE A 76 -2.77 -2.07 -7.59
CA ILE A 76 -3.13 -3.42 -7.13
C ILE A 76 -2.42 -3.71 -5.81
N ALA A 77 -3.17 -4.12 -4.79
CA ALA A 77 -2.69 -4.24 -3.42
C ALA A 77 -1.48 -5.18 -3.29
N THR A 78 -1.43 -6.26 -4.07
CA THR A 78 -0.30 -7.19 -4.10
C THR A 78 1.01 -6.54 -4.57
N MET A 79 0.95 -5.69 -5.59
CA MET A 79 2.12 -4.94 -6.07
C MET A 79 2.61 -3.92 -5.03
N ALA A 80 1.69 -3.16 -4.44
CA ALA A 80 2.04 -2.18 -3.42
C ALA A 80 2.64 -2.85 -2.18
N THR A 81 2.04 -3.95 -1.71
CA THR A 81 2.53 -4.72 -0.55
C THR A 81 3.93 -5.27 -0.78
N ALA A 82 4.23 -5.78 -1.97
CA ALA A 82 5.58 -6.25 -2.32
C ALA A 82 6.60 -5.09 -2.27
N ALA A 83 6.25 -3.92 -2.82
CA ALA A 83 7.11 -2.74 -2.78
C ALA A 83 7.33 -2.23 -1.35
N PHE A 84 6.29 -2.18 -0.53
CA PHE A 84 6.38 -1.76 0.88
C PHE A 84 7.23 -2.73 1.70
N ARG A 85 7.02 -4.04 1.55
CA ARG A 85 7.82 -5.07 2.22
C ARG A 85 9.30 -4.90 1.89
N HIS A 86 9.63 -4.69 0.62
CA HIS A 86 11.02 -4.44 0.20
C HIS A 86 11.61 -3.19 0.86
N LEU A 87 10.85 -2.11 0.99
CA LEU A 87 11.30 -0.88 1.63
C LEU A 87 11.50 -1.06 3.14
N VAL A 88 10.54 -1.69 3.84
CA VAL A 88 10.65 -1.99 5.27
C VAL A 88 11.88 -2.85 5.56
N GLN A 89 12.12 -3.91 4.77
CA GLN A 89 13.29 -4.77 4.94
C GLN A 89 14.62 -4.03 4.74
N ARG A 90 14.66 -3.05 3.83
CA ARG A 90 15.87 -2.24 3.60
C ARG A 90 16.10 -1.16 4.65
N LEU A 91 15.04 -0.69 5.31
CA LEU A 91 15.08 0.35 6.32
C LEU A 91 15.19 -0.21 7.73
N ALA A 92 14.86 -1.49 7.93
CA ALA A 92 15.09 -2.18 9.18
C ALA A 92 16.58 -2.09 9.54
N PRO A 93 16.95 -1.57 10.73
CA PRO A 93 18.34 -1.62 11.17
C PRO A 93 18.77 -3.08 11.14
N GLY A 94 19.93 -3.35 10.52
CA GLY A 94 20.47 -4.70 10.44
C GLY A 94 20.42 -5.34 11.82
N ARG A 95 19.85 -6.55 11.93
CA ARG A 95 19.98 -7.37 13.15
C ARG A 95 21.44 -7.28 13.58
N PRO A 96 21.74 -6.94 14.85
CA PRO A 96 23.11 -7.01 15.33
C PRO A 96 23.62 -8.41 15.01
N GLN A 97 24.67 -8.47 14.19
CA GLN A 97 25.37 -9.70 13.89
C GLN A 97 25.90 -10.17 15.24
N GLU A 98 25.31 -11.23 15.78
CA GLU A 98 25.82 -11.89 16.98
C GLU A 98 27.23 -12.38 16.62
N SER A 99 28.22 -11.57 17.00
CA SER A 99 29.62 -11.97 17.00
C SER A 99 29.78 -13.08 18.03
N GLU A 100 29.66 -14.33 17.59
CA GLU A 100 30.24 -15.46 18.33
C GLU A 100 31.76 -15.25 18.35
N GLY A 101 32.28 -15.06 19.57
CA GLY A 101 33.71 -15.02 19.88
C GLY A 101 34.27 -16.40 20.20
#